data_AF-A0A535WN34-F1
#
_entry.id   AF-A0A535WN34-F1
#
_cell.length_a   1.000
_cell.length_b   1.000
_cell.length_c   1.000
_cell.angle_alpha   90.00
_cell.angle_beta   90.00
_cell.angle_gamma   90.00
#
_symmetry.space_group_name_H-M   'P 1'
#
loop_
_entity.id
_entity.type
_entity.pdbx_description
1 polymer ?
#
loop_
_entity_poly.entity_id
_entity_poly.type
_entity_poly.pdbx_seq_one_letter_code
_entity_poly.pdbx_strand_id
1 'polypeptide(L)'
;MRCETCGAPAVVRNGACVFCRTPIRESDAPVELLTYLADHLPLVRTKRFGIIGRGLVRRLDITVDGERFRARAVRGRLLLEPDLPPAQWVERLLERLSKVASADADVRARLLRAGWALR
;
A
#
# COMPACT_ATOMS: atom_id res chain seq x y z
N MET A 1 3.89 -11.75 7.95
CA MET A 1 5.06 -11.04 8.53
C MET A 1 4.94 -9.52 8.32
N ARG A 2 5.53 -8.68 9.18
CA ARG A 2 5.55 -7.21 9.07
C ARG A 2 6.97 -6.66 9.19
N CYS A 3 7.23 -5.50 8.60
CA CYS A 3 8.45 -4.72 8.81
C CYS A 3 8.47 -4.20 10.26
N GLU A 4 9.53 -4.49 11.00
CA GLU A 4 9.68 -4.04 12.40
C GLU A 4 9.90 -2.52 12.51
N THR A 5 10.43 -1.89 11.46
CA THR A 5 10.69 -0.43 11.45
C THR A 5 9.42 0.40 11.23
N CYS A 6 8.60 0.05 10.24
CA CYS A 6 7.43 0.87 9.87
C CYS A 6 6.09 0.16 10.12
N GLY A 7 6.09 -1.07 10.62
CA GLY A 7 4.88 -1.85 10.87
C GLY A 7 4.13 -2.31 9.60
N ALA A 8 4.64 -1.98 8.42
CA ALA A 8 4.02 -2.34 7.14
C ALA A 8 4.05 -3.86 6.90
N PRO A 9 3.10 -4.43 6.16
CA PRO A 9 3.20 -5.78 5.64
C PRO A 9 4.52 -6.01 4.90
N ALA A 10 5.12 -7.18 5.10
CA ALA A 10 6.42 -7.54 4.50
C ALA A 10 6.28 -7.74 2.98
N VAL A 11 6.29 -6.63 2.25
CA VAL A 11 6.40 -6.55 0.79
C VAL A 11 7.83 -6.11 0.49
N VAL A 12 8.63 -7.00 -0.07
CA VAL A 12 10.06 -6.77 -0.28
C VAL A 12 10.37 -6.51 -1.75
N ARG A 13 11.22 -5.51 -2.00
CA ARG A 13 11.85 -5.29 -3.31
C ARG A 13 13.34 -5.02 -3.10
N ASN A 14 14.17 -5.76 -3.84
CA ASN A 14 15.63 -5.67 -3.77
C ASN A 14 16.16 -5.83 -2.33
N GLY A 15 15.64 -6.84 -1.60
CA GLY A 15 16.06 -7.15 -0.22
C GLY A 15 15.66 -6.13 0.84
N ALA A 16 14.74 -5.21 0.54
CA ALA A 16 14.28 -4.19 1.47
C ALA A 16 12.76 -3.99 1.43
N CYS A 17 12.20 -3.50 2.55
CA CYS A 17 10.81 -3.08 2.64
C CYS A 17 10.49 -2.04 1.56
N VAL A 18 9.43 -2.26 0.79
CA VAL A 18 9.01 -1.31 -0.26
C VAL A 18 8.57 0.06 0.31
N PHE A 19 8.11 0.10 1.57
CA PHE A 19 7.60 1.30 2.22
C PHE A 19 8.69 2.16 2.84
N CYS A 20 9.59 1.60 3.66
CA CYS A 20 10.60 2.37 4.40
C CYS A 20 12.05 2.08 3.99
N ARG A 21 12.29 1.15 3.06
CA ARG A 21 13.61 0.72 2.57
C ARG A 21 14.52 0.04 3.62
N THR A 22 14.03 -0.28 4.83
CA THR A 22 14.77 -1.14 5.76
C THR A 22 15.01 -2.53 5.14
N PRO A 23 16.22 -3.10 5.26
CA PRO A 23 16.51 -4.46 4.81
C PRO A 23 15.58 -5.51 5.44
N ILE A 24 14.96 -6.37 4.62
CA ILE A 24 14.10 -7.48 5.04
C ILE A 24 14.30 -8.63 4.04
N ARG A 25 14.45 -9.85 4.54
CA ARG A 25 14.75 -11.03 3.71
C ARG A 25 13.53 -11.76 3.17
N GLU A 26 12.41 -11.71 3.88
CA GLU A 26 11.21 -12.50 3.56
C GLU A 26 10.06 -11.62 3.09
N SER A 27 9.39 -12.06 2.03
CA SER A 27 8.22 -11.40 1.45
C SER A 27 7.06 -12.37 1.40
N ASP A 28 5.92 -11.97 1.95
CA ASP A 28 4.70 -12.78 1.96
C ASP A 28 3.55 -12.06 1.21
N ALA A 29 3.74 -10.77 0.86
CA ALA A 29 2.75 -9.91 0.18
C ALA A 29 1.30 -10.19 0.61
N PRO A 30 1.01 -10.08 1.92
CA PRO A 30 -0.18 -10.73 2.48
C PRO A 30 -1.44 -9.90 2.17
N VAL A 31 -2.61 -10.52 2.26
CA VAL A 31 -3.93 -9.89 1.96
C VAL A 31 -4.15 -8.62 2.80
N GLU A 32 -3.54 -8.57 3.97
CA GLU A 32 -3.49 -7.45 4.91
C GLU A 32 -2.86 -6.18 4.31
N LEU A 33 -2.14 -6.28 3.18
CA LEU A 33 -1.66 -5.14 2.41
C LEU A 33 -2.79 -4.15 2.10
N LEU A 34 -3.96 -4.64 1.73
CA LEU A 34 -5.08 -3.76 1.36
C LEU A 34 -5.63 -3.01 2.57
N THR A 35 -5.69 -3.68 3.72
CA THR A 35 -6.10 -3.07 4.98
C THR A 35 -5.08 -2.03 5.43
N TYR A 36 -3.79 -2.36 5.37
CA TYR A 36 -2.71 -1.44 5.72
C TYR A 36 -2.74 -0.16 4.85
N LEU A 37 -2.87 -0.31 3.53
CA LEU A 37 -2.97 0.84 2.62
C LEU A 37 -4.24 1.66 2.92
N ALA A 38 -5.37 1.01 3.19
CA ALA A 38 -6.61 1.70 3.52
C ALA A 38 -6.54 2.54 4.79
N ASP A 39 -5.83 2.05 5.80
CA ASP A 39 -5.75 2.74 7.09
C ASP A 39 -4.80 3.95 7.02
N HIS A 40 -3.82 3.95 6.12
CA HIS A 40 -2.87 5.05 5.95
C HIS A 40 -3.26 6.06 4.86
N LEU A 41 -4.03 5.65 3.85
CA LEU A 41 -4.47 6.48 2.72
C LEU A 41 -5.98 6.77 2.78
N PRO A 42 -6.43 7.91 3.32
CA PRO A 42 -7.86 8.19 3.55
C PRO A 42 -8.64 8.44 2.26
N LEU A 43 -7.93 8.73 1.16
CA LEU A 43 -8.50 9.00 -0.16
C LEU A 43 -8.88 7.73 -0.92
N VAL A 44 -8.69 6.55 -0.32
CA VAL A 44 -9.00 5.28 -0.98
C VAL A 44 -10.46 4.88 -0.80
N ARG A 45 -11.08 4.48 -1.91
CA ARG A 45 -12.38 3.82 -1.86
C ARG A 45 -12.16 2.35 -1.55
N THR A 46 -12.76 1.87 -0.46
CA THR A 46 -12.58 0.48 -0.02
C THR A 46 -13.90 -0.27 0.03
N LYS A 47 -13.83 -1.59 -0.18
CA LYS A 47 -14.88 -2.53 0.24
C LYS A 47 -14.25 -3.51 1.23
N ARG A 48 -14.84 -3.64 2.41
CA ARG A 48 -14.41 -4.56 3.46
C ARG A 48 -15.24 -5.85 3.45
N PHE A 49 -14.73 -6.92 4.05
CA PHE A 49 -15.49 -8.12 4.41
C PHE A 49 -16.36 -7.83 5.66
N GLY A 50 -17.56 -8.41 5.74
CA GLY A 50 -18.48 -8.25 6.88
C GLY A 50 -19.43 -7.05 6.77
N ILE A 51 -20.46 -7.05 7.63
CA ILE A 51 -21.56 -6.05 7.67
C ILE A 51 -21.17 -4.83 8.55
N ILE A 52 -20.13 -4.98 9.38
CA ILE A 52 -19.68 -3.97 10.34
C ILE A 52 -18.22 -3.62 10.00
N GLY A 53 -17.91 -2.34 9.82
CA GLY A 53 -16.72 -1.79 9.13
C GLY A 53 -15.32 -2.09 9.70
N ARG A 54 -15.09 -3.22 10.37
CA ARG A 54 -13.79 -3.66 10.91
C ARG A 54 -13.16 -4.87 10.20
N GLY A 55 -13.78 -5.41 9.15
CA GLY A 55 -13.22 -6.55 8.42
C GLY A 55 -12.08 -6.20 7.46
N LEU A 56 -11.36 -7.24 7.01
CA LEU A 56 -10.30 -7.16 6.00
C LEU A 56 -10.79 -6.43 4.73
N VAL A 57 -9.94 -5.60 4.14
CA VAL A 57 -10.26 -4.93 2.87
C VAL A 57 -10.20 -5.95 1.73
N ARG A 58 -11.35 -6.22 1.09
CA ARG A 58 -11.43 -7.11 -0.09
C ARG A 58 -11.16 -6.38 -1.40
N ARG A 59 -11.33 -5.07 -1.42
CA ARG A 59 -11.09 -4.22 -2.58
C ARG A 59 -10.63 -2.85 -2.14
N LEU A 60 -9.57 -2.37 -2.76
CA LEU A 60 -9.08 -1.01 -2.67
C LEU A 60 -9.06 -0.42 -4.09
N ASP A 61 -9.51 0.83 -4.22
CA ASP A 61 -9.48 1.61 -5.46
C ASP A 61 -8.98 3.01 -5.11
N ILE A 62 -7.88 3.40 -5.74
CA ILE A 62 -7.24 4.70 -5.55
C ILE A 62 -6.88 5.30 -6.91
N THR A 63 -7.06 6.60 -7.02
CA THR A 63 -6.56 7.38 -8.15
C THR A 63 -5.57 8.40 -7.63
N VAL A 64 -4.33 8.35 -8.11
CA VAL A 64 -3.23 9.24 -7.70
C VAL A 64 -2.58 9.78 -8.96
N ASP A 65 -2.45 11.10 -9.09
CA ASP A 65 -1.81 11.75 -10.26
C ASP A 65 -2.42 11.26 -11.59
N GLY A 66 -3.74 11.10 -11.64
CA GLY A 66 -4.49 10.60 -12.81
C GLY A 66 -4.36 9.10 -13.08
N GLU A 67 -3.51 8.38 -12.35
CA GLU A 67 -3.33 6.93 -12.50
C GLU A 67 -4.20 6.16 -11.52
N ARG A 68 -4.89 5.14 -12.02
CA ARG A 68 -5.77 4.29 -11.22
C ARG A 68 -5.05 3.03 -10.77
N PHE A 69 -5.10 2.78 -9.48
CA PHE A 69 -4.62 1.57 -8.84
C PHE A 69 -5.79 0.87 -8.19
N ARG A 70 -6.04 -0.38 -8.55
CA ARG A 70 -7.05 -1.22 -7.92
C ARG A 70 -6.42 -2.50 -7.43
N ALA A 71 -6.84 -2.94 -6.26
CA ALA A 71 -6.43 -4.21 -5.72
C ALA A 71 -7.64 -4.95 -5.14
N ARG A 72 -7.72 -6.26 -5.36
CA ARG A 72 -8.82 -7.12 -4.92
C ARG A 72 -8.29 -8.41 -4.31
N ALA A 73 -8.77 -8.76 -3.12
CA ALA A 73 -8.55 -10.07 -2.54
C ALA A 73 -9.62 -11.06 -3.06
N VAL A 74 -9.19 -12.12 -3.74
CA VAL A 74 -10.06 -13.16 -4.30
C VAL A 74 -9.45 -14.53 -3.99
N ARG A 75 -10.17 -15.39 -3.26
CA ARG A 75 -9.73 -16.76 -2.90
C ARG A 75 -8.29 -16.81 -2.33
N GLY A 76 -7.97 -15.87 -1.44
CA GLY A 76 -6.64 -15.78 -0.81
C GLY A 76 -5.53 -15.19 -1.69
N ARG A 77 -5.83 -14.70 -2.90
CA ARG A 77 -4.87 -14.06 -3.80
C ARG A 77 -5.19 -12.58 -4.00
N LEU A 78 -4.16 -11.78 -4.27
CA LEU A 78 -4.30 -10.39 -4.68
C LEU A 78 -4.35 -10.29 -6.21
N LEU A 79 -5.43 -9.72 -6.73
CA LEU A 79 -5.54 -9.28 -8.11
C LEU A 79 -5.28 -7.77 -8.14
N LEU A 80 -4.32 -7.36 -8.95
CA LEU A 80 -3.83 -5.99 -8.99
C LEU A 80 -4.08 -5.40 -10.38
N GLU A 81 -4.50 -4.13 -10.41
CA GLU A 81 -4.58 -3.30 -11.60
C GLU A 81 -3.78 -2.03 -11.32
N PRO A 82 -2.79 -1.66 -12.15
CA PRO A 82 -2.27 -2.42 -13.29
C PRO A 82 -1.73 -3.80 -12.87
N ASP A 83 -1.73 -4.76 -13.80
CA ASP A 83 -1.27 -6.14 -13.54
C ASP A 83 0.25 -6.16 -13.38
N LEU A 84 0.70 -6.06 -12.13
CA LEU A 84 2.09 -5.98 -11.73
C LEU A 84 2.33 -6.88 -10.51
N PRO A 85 3.55 -7.40 -10.32
CA PRO A 85 3.92 -8.07 -9.07
C PRO A 85 3.67 -7.14 -7.86
N PRO A 86 3.22 -7.66 -6.70
CA PRO A 86 2.80 -6.83 -5.57
C PRO A 86 3.82 -5.77 -5.14
N ALA A 87 5.11 -6.13 -5.11
CA ALA A 87 6.17 -5.20 -4.76
C ALA A 87 6.32 -4.05 -5.77
N GLN A 88 6.24 -4.34 -7.07
CA GLN A 88 6.30 -3.32 -8.13
C GLN A 88 5.03 -2.46 -8.14
N TRP A 89 3.87 -3.06 -7.89
CA TRP A 89 2.61 -2.33 -7.80
C TRP A 89 2.63 -1.32 -6.65
N VAL A 90 3.07 -1.74 -5.46
CA VAL A 90 3.18 -0.85 -4.29
C VAL A 90 4.21 0.23 -4.51
N GLU A 91 5.35 -0.11 -5.12
CA GLU A 91 6.38 0.87 -5.42
C GLU A 91 5.87 1.96 -6.37
N ARG A 92 5.24 1.57 -7.48
CA ARG A 92 4.66 2.51 -8.45
C ARG A 92 3.59 3.40 -7.81
N LEU A 93 2.74 2.84 -6.96
CA LEU A 93 1.78 3.62 -6.17
C LEU A 93 2.50 4.67 -5.30
N LEU A 94 3.55 4.25 -4.59
CA LEU A 94 4.33 5.12 -3.71
C LEU A 94 5.11 6.21 -4.50
N GLU A 95 5.53 5.94 -5.74
CA GLU A 95 6.14 6.95 -6.63
C GLU A 95 5.13 8.05 -6.98
N ARG A 96 3.91 7.64 -7.37
CA ARG A 96 2.82 8.60 -7.64
C ARG A 96 2.43 9.40 -6.40
N LEU A 97 2.35 8.76 -5.24
CA LEU A 97 2.07 9.43 -3.98
C LEU A 97 3.18 10.42 -3.59
N SER A 98 4.45 10.08 -3.85
CA SER A 98 5.58 10.98 -3.59
C SER A 98 5.55 12.21 -4.49
N LYS A 99 5.22 12.04 -5.76
CA LYS A 99 5.01 13.16 -6.69
C LYS A 99 3.90 14.08 -6.19
N VAL A 100 2.75 13.55 -5.76
CA VAL A 100 1.68 14.37 -5.15
C VAL A 100 2.17 15.05 -3.87
N ALA A 101 2.89 14.35 -3.00
CA ALA A 101 3.44 14.90 -1.77
C ALA A 101 4.46 16.03 -1.98
N SER A 102 5.12 16.10 -3.13
CA SER A 102 5.97 17.25 -3.48
C SER A 102 5.19 18.55 -3.70
N ALA A 103 3.92 18.43 -4.10
CA ALA A 103 3.02 19.55 -4.37
C ALA A 103 2.02 19.79 -3.20
N ASP A 104 1.77 18.78 -2.36
CA ASP A 104 0.78 18.81 -1.29
C ASP A 104 1.42 18.43 0.07
N ALA A 105 1.52 19.42 0.95
CA ALA A 105 2.15 19.28 2.27
C ALA A 105 1.35 18.36 3.22
N ASP A 106 0.02 18.30 3.08
CA ASP A 106 -0.82 17.45 3.94
C ASP A 106 -0.64 15.98 3.58
N VAL A 107 -0.59 15.67 2.28
CA VAL A 107 -0.24 14.33 1.78
C VAL A 107 1.16 13.97 2.27
N ARG A 108 2.15 14.86 2.11
CA ARG A 108 3.53 14.64 2.58
C ARG A 108 3.59 14.30 4.07
N ALA A 109 3.00 15.14 4.92
CA ALA A 109 3.00 14.94 6.37
C ALA A 109 2.33 13.62 6.76
N ARG A 110 1.32 13.18 6.01
CA ARG A 110 0.65 11.91 6.26
C ARG A 110 1.50 10.69 5.90
N LEU A 111 2.17 10.71 4.75
CA LEU A 111 3.06 9.63 4.33
C LEU A 111 4.26 9.49 5.28
N LEU A 112 4.82 10.62 5.73
CA LEU A 112 5.91 10.62 6.72
C LEU A 112 5.46 10.08 8.08
N ARG A 113 4.26 10.43 8.55
CA ARG A 113 3.68 9.85 9.78
C ARG A 113 3.45 8.34 9.69
N ALA A 114 3.21 7.83 8.50
CA ALA A 114 3.12 6.40 8.23
C ALA A 114 4.51 5.72 8.16
N GLY A 115 5.60 6.47 8.28
CA GLY A 115 6.97 5.96 8.16
C GLY A 115 7.37 5.59 6.72
N TRP A 116 6.72 6.18 5.72
CA TRP A 116 6.98 5.85 4.31
C TRP A 116 8.08 6.73 3.75
N ALA A 117 8.99 6.11 3.00
CA ALA A 117 10.03 6.80 2.26
C ALA A 117 9.42 7.46 1.01
N LEU A 118 9.52 8.78 0.95
CA LEU A 118 9.19 9.57 -0.24
C LEU A 118 10.28 9.39 -1.30
N ARG A 119 9.90 9.43 -2.57
CA ARG A 119 10.78 9.25 -3.73
C ARG A 119 10.89 10.50 -4.59
#